data_AF-C3Z5P6-F1
#
_entry.id   AF-C3Z5P6-F1
#
_cell.length_a   1.000
_cell.length_b   1.000
_cell.length_c   1.000
_cell.angle_alpha   90.00
_cell.angle_beta   90.00
_cell.angle_gamma   90.00
#
_symmetry.space_group_name_H-M   'P 1'
#
loop_
_entity.id
_entity.type
_entity.pdbx_description
1 polymer ?
#
loop_
_entity_poly.entity_id
_entity_poly.type
_entity_poly.pdbx_seq_one_letter_code
_entity_poly.pdbx_strand_id
1 'polypeptide(L)' 'VKAPRPKKLMSMSRRLKHVTRAYGGCLSGKAVRERIVRAFLIEEQKIVVRVLKAQAQSQKPGKAK' A
#
# COMPACT_ATOMS: atom_id res chain seq x y z
N VAL A 1 -13.47 -6.76 -15.85
CA VAL A 1 -13.91 -8.13 -15.50
C VAL A 1 -15.41 -8.15 -15.63
N LYS A 2 -15.97 -9.05 -16.45
CA LYS A 2 -17.42 -9.17 -16.60
C LYS A 2 -17.98 -9.84 -15.34
N ALA A 3 -19.18 -9.49 -14.90
CA ALA A 3 -19.85 -10.14 -13.76
C ALA A 3 -20.81 -11.24 -14.27
N PRO A 4 -20.38 -12.51 -14.38
CA PRO A 4 -21.25 -13.64 -14.71
C PRO A 4 -21.99 -14.16 -13.48
N ARG A 5 -23.06 -14.96 -13.69
CA ARG A 5 -23.66 -15.78 -12.63
C ARG A 5 -22.61 -16.75 -12.05
N PRO A 6 -22.66 -17.09 -10.74
CA PRO A 6 -21.64 -17.94 -10.09
C PRO A 6 -21.36 -19.26 -10.83
N LYS A 7 -22.40 -19.97 -11.28
CA LYS A 7 -22.26 -21.22 -12.04
C LYS A 7 -21.50 -21.03 -13.36
N LYS A 8 -21.72 -19.91 -14.04
CA LYS A 8 -21.01 -19.55 -15.28
C LYS A 8 -19.60 -19.03 -15.00
N LEU A 9 -19.39 -18.38 -13.86
CA LEU A 9 -18.06 -17.96 -13.40
C LEU A 9 -17.13 -19.16 -13.26
N MET A 10 -17.63 -20.30 -12.74
CA MET A 10 -16.84 -21.51 -12.55
C MET A 10 -16.29 -22.06 -13.88
N SER A 11 -17.10 -22.11 -14.94
CA SER A 11 -16.70 -22.66 -16.25
C SER A 11 -15.85 -21.74 -17.12
N MET A 12 -15.74 -20.44 -16.80
CA MET A 12 -14.97 -19.50 -17.60
C MET A 12 -13.45 -19.72 -17.49
N SER A 13 -12.69 -19.28 -18.49
CA SER A 13 -11.23 -19.31 -18.45
C SER A 13 -10.68 -18.28 -17.45
N ARG A 14 -9.47 -18.52 -16.92
CA ARG A 14 -8.86 -17.65 -15.89
C ARG A 14 -8.73 -16.20 -16.36
N ARG A 15 -8.27 -15.96 -17.59
CA ARG A 15 -8.06 -14.60 -18.16
C ARG A 15 -9.32 -13.73 -18.09
N LEU A 16 -10.51 -14.32 -18.18
CA LEU A 16 -11.77 -13.58 -18.14
C LEU A 16 -12.22 -13.20 -16.72
N LYS A 17 -11.68 -13.86 -15.69
CA LYS A 17 -12.08 -13.69 -14.28
C LYS A 17 -11.26 -12.64 -13.52
N HIS A 18 -10.04 -12.32 -13.98
CA HIS A 18 -9.13 -11.45 -13.23
C HIS A 18 -8.40 -10.46 -14.15
N VAL A 19 -7.71 -9.50 -13.54
CA VAL A 19 -6.74 -8.63 -14.21
C VAL A 19 -5.38 -8.94 -13.59
N THR A 20 -4.31 -8.89 -14.38
CA THR A 20 -2.96 -9.30 -13.97
C THR A 20 -2.25 -8.35 -12.99
N ARG A 21 -2.87 -7.22 -12.63
CA ARG A 21 -2.31 -6.26 -11.65
C ARG A 21 -2.68 -6.61 -10.21
N ALA A 22 -1.97 -6.01 -9.25
CA ALA A 22 -2.33 -6.06 -7.83
C ALA A 22 -3.79 -5.63 -7.59
N TYR A 23 -4.52 -6.40 -6.77
CA TYR A 23 -5.96 -6.24 -6.53
C TYR A 23 -6.82 -6.20 -7.81
N GLY A 24 -6.35 -6.80 -8.90
CA GLY A 24 -7.04 -6.85 -10.18
C GLY A 24 -8.40 -7.53 -10.08
N GLY A 25 -9.44 -6.88 -10.58
CA GLY A 25 -10.83 -7.38 -10.49
C GLY A 25 -11.54 -7.05 -9.17
N CYS A 26 -10.82 -6.61 -8.14
CA CYS A 26 -11.38 -6.14 -6.88
C CYS A 26 -11.37 -4.60 -6.79
N LEU A 27 -10.24 -3.96 -7.10
CA LEU A 27 -10.09 -2.51 -7.05
C LEU A 27 -9.87 -1.89 -8.43
N SER A 28 -10.27 -0.62 -8.58
CA SER A 28 -9.96 0.18 -9.76
C SER A 28 -8.46 0.48 -9.86
N GLY A 29 -7.95 0.74 -11.06
CA GLY A 29 -6.53 1.08 -11.23
C GLY A 29 -6.10 2.33 -10.46
N LYS A 30 -6.99 3.33 -10.39
CA LYS A 30 -6.77 4.57 -9.62
C LYS A 30 -6.64 4.29 -8.12
N ALA A 31 -7.57 3.51 -7.56
CA ALA A 31 -7.54 3.16 -6.14
C ALA A 31 -6.29 2.34 -5.75
N VAL A 32 -5.81 1.45 -6.62
CA VAL A 32 -4.56 0.72 -6.40
C VAL A 32 -3.37 1.67 -6.37
N ARG A 33 -3.29 2.61 -7.31
CA ARG A 33 -2.22 3.62 -7.35
C ARG A 33 -2.23 4.49 -6.09
N GLU A 34 -3.39 5.01 -5.70
CA GLU A 34 -3.54 5.81 -4.48
C GLU A 34 -3.12 5.03 -3.23
N ARG A 35 -3.49 3.76 -3.12
CA ARG A 35 -3.09 2.89 -2.00
C ARG A 35 -1.57 2.70 -1.94
N ILE A 36 -0.93 2.47 -3.09
CA ILE A 36 0.53 2.30 -3.17
C ILE A 36 1.24 3.59 -2.77
N VAL A 37 0.86 4.72 -3.36
CA VAL A 37 1.49 6.02 -3.09
C VAL A 37 1.27 6.43 -1.63
N ARG A 38 0.05 6.26 -1.10
CA ARG A 38 -0.26 6.56 0.29
C ARG A 38 0.56 5.70 1.26
N ALA A 39 0.65 4.40 1.01
CA ALA A 39 1.44 3.50 1.85
C ALA A 39 2.93 3.90 1.86
N PHE A 40 3.48 4.19 0.68
CA PHE A 40 4.86 4.70 0.55
C PHE A 40 5.07 5.98 1.37
N LEU A 41 4.27 7.01 1.15
CA LEU A 41 4.43 8.30 1.84
C LEU A 41 4.29 8.18 3.37
N ILE A 42 3.40 7.31 3.86
CA ILE A 42 3.24 7.07 5.29
C ILE A 42 4.51 6.42 5.87
N GLU A 43 5.08 5.44 5.18
CA GLU A 43 6.33 4.82 5.64
C GLU A 43 7.51 5.80 5.59
N GLU A 44 7.62 6.59 4.53
CA GLU A 44 8.64 7.66 4.44
C GLU A 44 8.52 8.65 5.61
N GLN A 45 7.29 9.11 5.91
CA GLN A 45 7.04 10.00 7.05
C GLN A 45 7.40 9.34 8.39
N LYS A 46 7.08 8.05 8.58
CA LYS A 46 7.46 7.32 9.80
C LYS A 46 8.98 7.27 9.97
N ILE A 47 9.73 7.05 8.89
CA ILE A 47 11.20 7.03 8.93
C ILE A 47 11.74 8.41 9.31
N VAL A 48 11.26 9.48 8.67
CA VAL A 48 11.67 10.86 8.98
C VAL A 48 11.42 11.18 10.46
N VAL A 49 10.24 10.87 10.98
CA VAL A 49 9.90 11.11 12.39
C VAL A 49 10.83 10.34 13.33
N ARG A 50 11.20 9.10 12.99
CA ARG A 50 12.14 8.30 13.79
C ARG A 50 13.55 8.90 13.79
N VAL A 51 14.04 9.32 12.63
CA VAL A 51 15.37 9.94 12.49
C VAL A 51 15.44 11.26 13.25
N LEU A 52 14.45 12.13 13.11
CA LEU A 52 14.41 13.42 13.84
C LEU A 52 14.41 13.21 15.36
N LYS A 53 13.66 12.22 15.85
CA LYS A 53 13.66 11.86 17.28
C LYS A 53 15.03 11.35 17.75
N ALA A 54 15.70 10.52 16.96
CA ALA A 54 17.03 10.02 17.30
C ALA A 54 18.08 11.14 17.32
N GLN A 55 18.06 12.05 16.34
CA GLN A 55 18.96 13.21 16.31
C GLN A 55 18.73 14.16 17.48
N ALA A 56 17.47 14.43 17.85
CA ALA A 56 17.15 15.26 19.01
C ALA A 56 17.60 14.62 20.34
N GLN A 57 17.60 13.29 20.44
CA GLN A 57 18.13 12.57 21.60
C GLN A 57 19.66 12.60 21.65
N SER A 58 20.35 12.48 20.51
CA SER A 58 21.81 12.54 20.45
C SER A 58 22.37 13.96 20.65
N GLN A 59 21.60 14.99 20.32
CA GLN A 59 22.02 16.40 20.46
C GLN A 59 21.67 17.03 21.81
N LYS A 60 20.97 16.35 22.73
CA LYS A 60 20.88 16.85 24.10
C LYS A 60 22.29 16.77 24.71
N PRO A 61 22.99 17.90 24.95
CA PRO A 61 24.22 17.86 25.71
C PRO A 61 23.87 17.23 27.04
N GLY A 62 24.65 16.25 27.47
CA GLY A 62 24.51 15.64 28.79
C GLY A 62 24.30 16.76 29.79
N LYS A 63 23.19 16.72 30.54
CA LYS A 63 23.09 17.52 31.76
C LYS A 63 24.19 17.02 32.68
N ALA A 64 25.38 17.61 32.56
CA ALA A 64 26.34 17.67 33.63
C ALA A 64 25.75 18.62 34.67
N LYS A 65 25.02 18.05 35.62
CA LYS A 65 24.88 18.54 37.00
C LYS A 65 24.25 17.45 37.86
#